data_AF-A0A091CQ28-F1
#
_entry.id   AF-A0A091CQ28-F1
#
_cell.length_a   1.000
_cell.length_b   1.000
_cell.length_c   1.000
_cell.angle_alpha   90.00
_cell.angle_beta   90.00
_cell.angle_gamma   90.00
#
_symmetry.space_group_name_H-M   'P 1'
#
loop_
_entity.id
_entity.type
_entity.pdbx_description
1 polymer ?
#
loop_
_entity_poly.entity_id
_entity_poly.type
_entity_poly.pdbx_seq_one_letter_code
_entity_poly.pdbx_strand_id
1 'polypeptide(L)'
;MGLPALEFSDCCLDSPHFRETLKSHEAELDKTNKFIKELIKDGKSLIVALKNLSSAKRKFADSLNEFKFQCIGDAETDDEMCIARSLQEFATVLRNLEDERIRMIENASEVLITPLEKFRKEQIGAAKEARKKYDKETEKYCGILEKHLNLSSKKKESQLQEADSQVDLVRQHFYEVSLEYVFKVQEVQERKMFEFVEPLLAFLQGLFTFYHHGYELAKDFGDFKTQLTISIQNTRNRFEGTRSEVESLMKKMKENPLEHKTISPYTMEGYLYVQEKRHFGTSWVKHYCTYQRDSKQIIMVPFDQKSGGKGGEDESVTLKSCTRRKTDSIEKRFCFDVEAVDRVQNQAAEPPLKQEAPYSKETIATDPAVFGHSILSSTCCPQKRGSRPGVITMQALSEEDRRLWMEAMDGREPVYNSNKDNQNEGTAQLDSIGFSIIRKCIHAVETRGINEQGLYRIVGVNSRVQKLLSVLMGKILSGTHPVPKAGHHSFLQRTSEDMLLLLNMSRNSPIGQMHAALGPLFYFWISA
;
A
#
# COMPACT_ATOMS: atom_id res chain seq x y z
N MET A 1 -62.67 10.33 13.69
CA MET A 1 -63.75 9.44 14.16
C MET A 1 -63.58 8.09 13.46
N GLY A 2 -63.87 6.98 14.14
CA GLY A 2 -63.82 5.64 13.55
C GLY A 2 -64.91 5.45 12.48
N LEU A 3 -64.82 4.35 11.73
CA LEU A 3 -65.87 3.98 10.77
C LEU A 3 -67.14 3.56 11.54
N PRO A 4 -68.35 3.96 11.08
CA PRO A 4 -69.59 3.48 11.67
C PRO A 4 -69.74 1.97 11.45
N ALA A 5 -70.41 1.28 12.38
CA ALA A 5 -70.64 -0.16 12.29
C ALA A 5 -71.51 -0.50 11.06
N LEU A 6 -71.27 -1.68 10.48
CA LEU A 6 -72.13 -2.23 9.42
C LEU A 6 -73.14 -3.17 10.06
N GLU A 7 -74.38 -2.76 10.27
CA GLU A 7 -75.37 -3.64 10.87
C GLU A 7 -75.91 -4.65 9.84
N PHE A 8 -76.00 -5.92 10.20
CA PHE A 8 -76.57 -6.95 9.32
C PHE A 8 -78.03 -6.67 8.97
N SER A 9 -78.79 -6.05 9.89
CA SER A 9 -80.19 -5.67 9.66
C SER A 9 -80.36 -4.70 8.48
N ASP A 10 -79.34 -3.87 8.22
CA ASP A 10 -79.40 -2.85 7.18
C ASP A 10 -79.26 -3.46 5.77
N CYS A 11 -78.74 -4.68 5.65
CA CYS A 11 -78.64 -5.40 4.37
C CYS A 11 -80.02 -5.66 3.75
N CYS A 12 -81.05 -5.87 4.57
CA CYS A 12 -82.40 -6.15 4.09
C CYS A 12 -83.08 -4.88 3.52
N LEU A 13 -82.79 -3.73 4.14
CA LEU A 13 -83.32 -2.44 3.73
C LEU A 13 -82.56 -1.84 2.54
N ASP A 14 -81.28 -2.19 2.40
CA ASP A 14 -80.38 -1.71 1.35
C ASP A 14 -80.42 -0.18 1.17
N SER A 15 -80.46 0.53 2.30
CA SER A 15 -80.71 1.97 2.30
C SER A 15 -79.53 2.75 1.69
N PRO A 16 -79.77 3.97 1.16
CA PRO A 16 -78.68 4.84 0.70
C PRO A 16 -77.62 5.10 1.79
N HIS A 17 -78.05 5.19 3.06
CA HIS A 17 -77.15 5.39 4.19
C HIS A 17 -76.27 4.15 4.47
N PHE A 18 -76.85 2.96 4.37
CA PHE A 18 -76.09 1.70 4.45
C PHE A 18 -75.05 1.62 3.32
N ARG A 19 -75.45 1.93 2.08
CA ARG A 19 -74.54 1.95 0.91
C ARG A 19 -73.41 2.96 1.08
N GLU A 20 -73.66 4.12 1.67
CA GLU A 20 -72.63 5.12 1.97
C GLU A 20 -71.65 4.64 3.04
N THR A 21 -72.17 4.02 4.11
CA THR A 21 -71.34 3.41 5.15
C THR A 21 -70.47 2.29 4.58
N LEU A 22 -71.05 1.40 3.76
CA LEU A 22 -70.33 0.32 3.09
C LEU A 22 -69.21 0.85 2.19
N LYS A 23 -69.47 1.90 1.39
CA LYS A 23 -68.44 2.59 0.59
C LYS A 23 -67.31 3.17 1.45
N SER A 24 -67.61 3.67 2.65
CA SER A 24 -66.58 4.18 3.56
C SER A 24 -65.66 3.06 4.05
N HIS A 25 -66.21 1.88 4.34
CA HIS A 25 -65.42 0.68 4.66
C HIS A 25 -64.60 0.18 3.48
N GLU A 26 -65.17 0.15 2.27
CA GLU A 26 -64.44 -0.20 1.05
C GLU A 26 -63.22 0.70 0.82
N ALA A 27 -63.41 2.01 0.97
CA ALA A 27 -62.34 3.00 0.80
C ALA A 27 -61.20 2.77 1.81
N GLU A 28 -61.53 2.41 3.06
CA GLU A 28 -60.54 2.10 4.08
C GLU A 28 -59.80 0.79 3.80
N LEU A 29 -60.50 -0.24 3.30
CA LEU A 29 -59.89 -1.50 2.90
C LEU A 29 -58.92 -1.31 1.72
N ASP A 30 -59.24 -0.45 0.77
CA ASP A 30 -58.34 -0.11 -0.35
C ASP A 30 -57.12 0.69 0.10
N LYS A 31 -57.28 1.63 1.05
CA LYS A 31 -56.15 2.34 1.68
C LYS A 31 -55.25 1.36 2.41
N THR A 32 -55.82 0.48 3.24
CA THR A 32 -55.10 -0.56 3.98
C THR A 32 -54.31 -1.47 3.03
N ASN A 33 -54.93 -1.94 1.95
CA ASN A 33 -54.27 -2.76 0.93
C ASN A 33 -53.06 -2.08 0.27
N LYS A 34 -53.18 -0.78 -0.04
CA LYS A 34 -52.07 0.00 -0.61
C LYS A 34 -50.95 0.20 0.41
N PHE A 35 -51.30 0.53 1.65
CA PHE A 35 -50.35 0.72 2.74
C PHE A 35 -49.55 -0.55 3.01
N ILE A 36 -50.21 -1.70 3.18
CA ILE A 36 -49.53 -2.99 3.40
C ILE A 36 -48.60 -3.34 2.24
N LYS A 37 -49.01 -3.05 1.00
CA LYS A 37 -48.17 -3.30 -0.18
C LYS A 37 -46.87 -2.50 -0.15
N GLU A 38 -46.93 -1.21 0.17
CA GLU A 38 -45.73 -0.39 0.31
C GLU A 38 -44.90 -0.81 1.54
N LEU A 39 -45.54 -1.14 2.66
CA LEU A 39 -44.84 -1.63 3.85
C LEU A 39 -44.04 -2.92 3.58
N ILE A 40 -44.61 -3.86 2.81
CA ILE A 40 -43.90 -5.08 2.38
C ILE A 40 -42.68 -4.72 1.51
N LYS A 41 -42.83 -3.76 0.60
CA LYS A 41 -41.74 -3.31 -0.28
C LYS A 41 -40.62 -2.64 0.53
N ASP A 42 -40.96 -1.81 1.50
CA ASP A 42 -40.00 -1.15 2.38
C ASP A 42 -39.32 -2.17 3.30
N GLY A 43 -40.07 -3.13 3.85
CA GLY A 43 -39.53 -4.24 4.64
C GLY A 43 -38.53 -5.10 3.86
N LYS A 44 -38.83 -5.43 2.60
CA LYS A 44 -37.88 -6.13 1.71
C LYS A 44 -36.60 -5.30 1.48
N SER A 45 -36.74 -4.00 1.27
CA SER A 45 -35.61 -3.09 1.07
C SER A 45 -34.74 -2.99 2.33
N LEU A 46 -35.35 -2.93 3.51
CA LEU A 46 -34.66 -2.97 4.80
C LEU A 46 -33.86 -4.26 4.98
N ILE A 47 -34.46 -5.43 4.68
CA ILE A 47 -33.77 -6.73 4.75
C ILE A 47 -32.54 -6.73 3.84
N VAL A 48 -32.65 -6.22 2.61
CA VAL A 48 -31.51 -6.11 1.69
C VAL A 48 -30.42 -5.18 2.25
N ALA A 49 -30.78 -4.02 2.79
CA ALA A 49 -29.82 -3.09 3.39
C ALA A 49 -29.07 -3.72 4.57
N LEU A 50 -29.78 -4.46 5.43
CA LEU A 50 -29.19 -5.20 6.55
C LEU A 50 -28.22 -6.29 6.08
N LYS A 51 -28.55 -7.01 5.00
CA LYS A 51 -27.64 -8.00 4.38
C LYS A 51 -26.35 -7.35 3.86
N ASN A 52 -26.49 -6.22 3.17
CA ASN A 52 -25.34 -5.48 2.62
C ASN A 52 -24.43 -4.96 3.74
N LEU A 53 -25.01 -4.42 4.82
CA LEU A 53 -24.25 -4.00 6.00
C LEU A 53 -23.47 -5.17 6.61
N SER A 54 -24.11 -6.34 6.74
CA SER A 54 -23.47 -7.52 7.29
C SER A 54 -22.31 -8.02 6.44
N SER A 55 -22.51 -8.07 5.11
CA SER A 55 -21.45 -8.43 4.17
C SER A 55 -20.26 -7.47 4.25
N ALA A 56 -20.51 -6.16 4.29
CA ALA A 56 -19.45 -5.15 4.37
C ALA A 56 -18.63 -5.29 5.67
N LYS A 57 -19.30 -5.49 6.81
CA LYS A 57 -18.64 -5.68 8.10
C LYS A 57 -17.84 -6.98 8.20
N ARG A 58 -18.35 -8.08 7.65
CA ARG A 58 -17.59 -9.35 7.57
C ARG A 58 -16.32 -9.19 6.75
N LYS A 59 -16.42 -8.57 5.58
CA LYS A 59 -15.25 -8.31 4.73
C LYS A 59 -14.19 -7.45 5.44
N PHE A 60 -14.63 -6.46 6.22
CA PHE A 60 -13.73 -5.67 7.05
C PHE A 60 -13.07 -6.51 8.15
N ALA A 61 -13.84 -7.37 8.84
CA ALA A 61 -13.31 -8.30 9.83
C ALA A 61 -12.28 -9.28 9.22
N ASP A 62 -12.52 -9.76 8.00
CA ASP A 62 -11.56 -10.62 7.29
C ASP A 62 -10.24 -9.89 7.02
N SER A 63 -10.32 -8.63 6.60
CA SER A 63 -9.13 -7.79 6.38
C SER A 63 -8.33 -7.57 7.67
N LEU A 64 -9.01 -7.39 8.81
CA LEU A 64 -8.36 -7.29 10.13
C LEU A 64 -7.67 -8.60 10.52
N ASN A 65 -8.30 -9.73 10.24
CA ASN A 65 -7.80 -11.05 10.61
C ASN A 65 -6.56 -11.47 9.81
N GLU A 66 -6.43 -11.00 8.57
CA GLU A 66 -5.29 -11.29 7.69
C GLU A 66 -4.01 -10.54 8.06
N PHE A 67 -4.14 -9.39 8.72
CA PHE A 67 -2.98 -8.58 9.09
C PHE A 67 -2.16 -9.25 10.21
N LYS A 68 -0.83 -9.31 10.01
CA LYS A 68 0.11 -9.81 11.00
C LYS A 68 1.16 -8.75 11.30
N PHE A 69 1.28 -8.39 12.58
CA PHE A 69 2.36 -7.53 13.03
C PHE A 69 3.70 -8.27 12.91
N GLN A 70 4.75 -7.52 12.56
CA GLN A 70 6.13 -7.98 12.63
C GLN A 70 6.84 -7.11 13.66
N CYS A 71 7.24 -7.72 14.78
CA CYS A 71 7.98 -7.05 15.85
C CYS A 71 9.48 -7.07 15.54
N ILE A 72 10.23 -6.08 16.05
CA ILE A 72 11.69 -5.98 15.86
C ILE A 72 12.38 -6.71 17.01
N GLY A 73 13.23 -7.69 16.68
CA GLY A 73 14.03 -8.44 17.66
C GLY A 73 13.76 -9.94 17.63
N ASP A 74 14.55 -10.69 18.39
CA ASP A 74 14.49 -12.17 18.42
C ASP A 74 13.44 -12.72 19.40
N ALA A 75 12.80 -11.86 20.19
CA ALA A 75 11.76 -12.21 21.15
C ALA A 75 10.69 -11.11 21.25
N GLU A 76 9.43 -11.51 21.40
CA GLU A 76 8.29 -10.61 21.59
C GLU A 76 7.95 -10.49 23.08
N THR A 77 7.65 -9.27 23.53
CA THR A 77 7.12 -9.01 24.88
C THR A 77 5.63 -9.32 24.97
N ASP A 78 5.12 -9.53 26.19
CA ASP A 78 3.68 -9.78 26.42
C ASP A 78 2.79 -8.65 25.84
N ASP A 79 3.22 -7.39 25.96
CA ASP A 79 2.48 -6.25 25.40
C ASP A 79 2.46 -6.28 23.86
N GLU A 80 3.58 -6.63 23.22
CA GLU A 80 3.68 -6.76 21.76
C GLU A 80 2.81 -7.92 21.25
N MET A 81 2.82 -9.06 21.95
CA MET A 81 1.93 -10.18 21.63
C MET A 81 0.45 -9.81 21.77
N CYS A 82 0.09 -9.04 22.81
CA CYS A 82 -1.26 -8.53 23.01
C CYS A 82 -1.70 -7.60 21.86
N ILE A 83 -0.84 -6.65 21.48
CA ILE A 83 -1.09 -5.74 20.36
C ILE A 83 -1.15 -6.51 19.03
N ALA A 84 -0.24 -7.47 18.83
CA ALA A 84 -0.15 -8.24 17.59
C ALA A 84 -1.43 -9.04 17.29
N ARG A 85 -2.10 -9.52 18.35
CA ARG A 85 -3.37 -10.26 18.25
C ARG A 85 -4.62 -9.40 18.25
N SER A 86 -4.49 -8.08 18.50
CA SER A 86 -5.63 -7.20 18.70
C SER A 86 -6.58 -7.12 17.50
N LEU A 87 -6.05 -7.16 16.28
CA LEU A 87 -6.89 -7.11 15.08
C LEU A 87 -7.68 -8.41 14.87
N GLN A 88 -7.13 -9.56 15.26
CA GLN A 88 -7.84 -10.85 15.26
C GLN A 88 -8.97 -10.85 16.31
N GLU A 89 -8.74 -10.27 17.48
CA GLU A 89 -9.79 -10.11 18.50
C GLU A 89 -10.91 -9.17 18.01
N PHE A 90 -10.56 -8.03 17.40
CA PHE A 90 -11.55 -7.11 16.80
C PHE A 90 -12.35 -7.79 15.69
N ALA A 91 -11.68 -8.57 14.83
CA ALA A 91 -12.34 -9.35 13.79
C ALA A 91 -13.33 -10.35 14.37
N THR A 92 -12.97 -11.02 15.46
CA THR A 92 -13.82 -12.00 16.14
C THR A 92 -15.08 -11.36 16.70
N VAL A 93 -14.96 -10.23 17.40
CA VAL A 93 -16.13 -9.48 17.90
C VAL A 93 -17.06 -9.05 16.77
N LEU A 94 -16.49 -8.53 15.67
CA LEU A 94 -17.28 -8.12 14.51
C LEU A 94 -18.00 -9.30 13.83
N ARG A 95 -17.34 -10.45 13.69
CA ARG A 95 -17.96 -11.65 13.11
C ARG A 95 -19.10 -12.17 13.98
N ASN A 96 -18.89 -12.29 15.30
CA ASN A 96 -19.91 -12.75 16.23
C ASN A 96 -21.15 -11.84 16.21
N LEU A 97 -20.96 -10.52 16.19
CA LEU A 97 -22.07 -9.58 16.10
C LEU A 97 -22.85 -9.75 14.78
N GLU A 98 -22.15 -9.98 13.68
CA GLU A 98 -22.77 -10.13 12.38
C GLU A 98 -23.34 -11.53 12.14
N ASP A 99 -22.93 -12.57 12.88
CA ASP A 99 -23.64 -13.85 12.96
C ASP A 99 -25.05 -13.66 13.54
N GLU A 100 -25.16 -12.91 14.63
CA GLU A 100 -26.46 -12.60 15.25
C GLU A 100 -27.35 -11.73 14.34
N ARG A 101 -26.77 -10.77 13.60
CA ARG A 101 -27.53 -10.01 12.61
C ARG A 101 -28.07 -10.92 11.51
N ILE A 102 -27.25 -11.84 10.98
CA ILE A 102 -27.68 -12.74 9.91
C ILE A 102 -28.81 -13.65 10.39
N ARG A 103 -28.71 -14.23 11.60
CA ARG A 103 -29.81 -15.03 12.18
C ARG A 103 -31.13 -14.26 12.23
N MET A 104 -31.09 -12.99 12.67
CA MET A 104 -32.27 -12.12 12.66
C MET A 104 -32.79 -11.85 11.24
N ILE A 105 -31.91 -11.57 10.29
CA ILE A 105 -32.25 -11.27 8.88
C ILE A 105 -32.88 -12.49 8.18
N GLU A 106 -32.33 -13.69 8.38
CA GLU A 106 -32.79 -14.93 7.75
C GLU A 106 -34.24 -15.20 8.13
N ASN A 107 -34.58 -15.01 9.41
CA ASN A 107 -35.93 -15.16 9.91
C ASN A 107 -36.85 -14.00 9.48
N ALA A 108 -36.33 -12.78 9.29
CA ALA A 108 -37.14 -11.57 9.03
C ALA A 108 -38.13 -11.71 7.86
N SER A 109 -37.78 -12.45 6.80
CA SER A 109 -38.71 -12.67 5.68
C SER A 109 -39.92 -13.49 6.12
N GLU A 110 -39.72 -14.51 6.96
CA GLU A 110 -40.78 -15.43 7.40
C GLU A 110 -41.64 -14.83 8.50
N VAL A 111 -41.07 -14.05 9.42
CA VAL A 111 -41.83 -13.42 10.52
C VAL A 111 -42.51 -12.11 10.13
N LEU A 112 -42.01 -11.37 9.14
CA LEU A 112 -42.58 -10.08 8.74
C LEU A 112 -43.23 -10.12 7.35
N ILE A 113 -42.48 -10.51 6.32
CA ILE A 113 -42.91 -10.32 4.93
C ILE A 113 -44.00 -11.32 4.55
N THR A 114 -43.78 -12.60 4.81
CA THR A 114 -44.72 -13.68 4.47
C THR A 114 -46.10 -13.49 5.11
N PRO A 115 -46.23 -13.17 6.41
CA PRO A 115 -47.54 -12.95 7.04
C PRO A 115 -48.27 -11.72 6.49
N LEU A 116 -47.56 -10.62 6.22
CA LEU A 116 -48.16 -9.44 5.60
C LEU A 116 -48.65 -9.70 4.17
N GLU A 117 -47.87 -10.46 3.39
CA GLU A 117 -48.30 -10.90 2.05
C GLU A 117 -49.53 -11.82 2.14
N LYS A 118 -49.54 -12.74 3.11
CA LYS A 118 -50.65 -13.66 3.36
C LYS A 118 -51.92 -12.90 3.72
N PHE A 119 -51.87 -11.99 4.70
CA PHE A 119 -53.01 -11.16 5.09
C PHE A 119 -53.59 -10.39 3.90
N ARG A 120 -52.71 -9.80 3.07
CA ARG A 120 -53.12 -9.06 1.87
C ARG A 120 -53.76 -9.95 0.80
N LYS A 121 -53.24 -11.15 0.57
CA LYS A 121 -53.75 -12.06 -0.47
C LYS A 121 -55.02 -12.78 -0.02
N GLU A 122 -55.03 -13.30 1.21
CA GLU A 122 -56.10 -14.15 1.71
C GLU A 122 -57.25 -13.34 2.31
N GLN A 123 -56.96 -12.38 3.19
CA GLN A 123 -58.03 -11.63 3.89
C GLN A 123 -58.59 -10.51 2.99
N ILE A 124 -57.73 -9.59 2.56
CA ILE A 124 -58.16 -8.47 1.69
C ILE A 124 -58.61 -9.00 0.32
N GLY A 125 -57.95 -10.03 -0.22
CA GLY A 125 -58.35 -10.66 -1.48
C GLY A 125 -59.75 -11.29 -1.39
N ALA A 126 -60.06 -12.02 -0.31
CA ALA A 126 -61.38 -12.61 -0.11
C ALA A 126 -62.48 -11.53 -0.03
N ALA A 127 -62.26 -10.43 0.68
CA ALA A 127 -63.23 -9.32 0.73
C ALA A 127 -63.45 -8.67 -0.65
N LYS A 128 -62.43 -8.60 -1.50
CA LYS A 128 -62.55 -8.10 -2.88
C LYS A 128 -63.33 -9.04 -3.79
N GLU A 129 -63.17 -10.35 -3.63
CA GLU A 129 -63.98 -11.33 -4.38
C GLU A 129 -65.44 -11.33 -3.90
N ALA A 130 -65.68 -11.21 -2.58
CA ALA A 130 -67.03 -11.05 -2.03
C ALA A 130 -67.71 -9.78 -2.57
N ARG A 131 -66.98 -8.66 -2.67
CA ARG A 131 -67.47 -7.44 -3.31
C ARG A 131 -67.89 -7.66 -4.76
N LYS A 132 -67.07 -8.32 -5.58
CA LYS A 132 -67.42 -8.61 -6.98
C LYS A 132 -68.70 -9.44 -7.09
N LYS A 133 -68.88 -10.42 -6.21
CA LYS A 133 -70.10 -11.25 -6.13
C LYS A 133 -71.30 -10.38 -5.77
N TYR A 134 -71.15 -9.51 -4.77
CA TYR A 134 -72.18 -8.56 -4.34
C TYR A 134 -72.59 -7.56 -5.44
N ASP A 135 -71.62 -6.96 -6.13
CA ASP A 135 -71.87 -6.01 -7.23
C ASP A 135 -72.63 -6.72 -8.37
N LYS A 136 -72.21 -7.93 -8.74
CA LYS A 136 -72.86 -8.74 -9.77
C LYS A 136 -74.32 -9.08 -9.42
N GLU A 137 -74.58 -9.54 -8.19
CA GLU A 137 -75.94 -9.86 -7.79
C GLU A 137 -76.79 -8.60 -7.55
N THR A 138 -76.18 -7.46 -7.20
CA THR A 138 -76.85 -6.15 -7.19
C THR A 138 -77.38 -5.82 -8.59
N GLU A 139 -76.53 -5.88 -9.62
CA GLU A 139 -76.93 -5.59 -11.01
C GLU A 139 -78.04 -6.53 -11.50
N LYS A 140 -77.92 -7.83 -11.19
CA LYS A 140 -78.92 -8.84 -11.57
C LYS A 140 -80.26 -8.60 -10.87
N TYR A 141 -80.26 -8.31 -9.57
CA TYR A 141 -81.48 -8.00 -8.83
C TYR A 141 -82.16 -6.74 -9.39
N CYS A 142 -81.43 -5.65 -9.55
CA CYS A 142 -81.97 -4.41 -10.12
C CYS A 142 -82.53 -4.62 -11.53
N GLY A 143 -81.83 -5.36 -12.39
CA GLY A 143 -82.26 -5.62 -13.76
C GLY A 143 -83.51 -6.52 -13.86
N ILE A 144 -83.69 -7.48 -12.95
CA ILE A 144 -84.90 -8.32 -12.90
C ILE A 144 -86.07 -7.53 -12.30
N LEU A 145 -85.81 -6.73 -11.25
CA LEU A 145 -86.81 -5.86 -10.63
C LEU A 145 -87.35 -4.84 -11.63
N GLU A 146 -86.50 -4.20 -12.43
CA GLU A 146 -86.93 -3.25 -13.46
C GLU A 146 -87.83 -3.91 -14.52
N LYS A 147 -87.50 -5.13 -14.95
CA LYS A 147 -88.35 -5.90 -15.88
C LYS A 147 -89.71 -6.25 -15.26
N HIS A 148 -89.71 -6.63 -13.99
CA HIS A 148 -90.92 -6.94 -13.23
C HIS A 148 -91.82 -5.70 -13.10
N LEU A 149 -91.26 -4.55 -12.70
CA LEU A 149 -92.00 -3.29 -12.54
C LEU A 149 -92.58 -2.76 -13.86
N ASN A 150 -91.94 -3.07 -15.00
CA ASN A 150 -92.42 -2.72 -16.33
C ASN A 150 -93.42 -3.73 -16.92
N LEU A 151 -93.75 -4.81 -16.20
CA LEU A 151 -94.72 -5.79 -16.65
C LEU A 151 -96.14 -5.22 -16.60
N SER A 152 -96.89 -5.32 -17.71
CA SER A 152 -98.26 -4.82 -17.77
C SER A 152 -99.18 -5.61 -16.83
N SER A 153 -99.96 -4.90 -16.03
CA SER A 153 -101.02 -5.46 -15.17
C SER A 153 -102.14 -6.19 -15.93
N LYS A 154 -102.17 -6.11 -17.26
CA LYS A 154 -103.13 -6.83 -18.14
C LYS A 154 -102.65 -8.23 -18.54
N LYS A 155 -101.46 -8.65 -18.11
CA LYS A 155 -100.94 -10.00 -18.38
C LYS A 155 -101.77 -11.05 -17.64
N LYS A 156 -101.64 -12.31 -18.07
CA LYS A 156 -102.33 -13.41 -17.39
C LYS A 156 -101.82 -13.53 -15.96
N GLU A 157 -102.72 -13.82 -15.02
CA GLU A 157 -102.39 -14.00 -13.60
C GLU A 157 -101.19 -14.93 -13.37
N SER A 158 -101.14 -16.05 -14.10
CA SER A 158 -100.02 -17.00 -14.03
C SER A 158 -98.66 -16.39 -14.40
N GLN A 159 -98.64 -15.44 -15.34
CA GLN A 159 -97.42 -14.74 -15.75
C GLN A 159 -97.00 -13.67 -14.74
N LEU A 160 -97.96 -13.05 -14.04
CA LEU A 160 -97.69 -12.12 -12.96
C LEU A 160 -97.07 -12.87 -11.77
N GLN A 161 -97.70 -13.97 -11.35
CA GLN A 161 -97.21 -14.82 -10.25
C GLN A 161 -95.81 -15.42 -10.51
N GLU A 162 -95.51 -15.79 -11.76
CA GLU A 162 -94.17 -16.25 -12.14
C GLU A 162 -93.13 -15.13 -12.01
N ALA A 163 -93.47 -13.90 -12.41
CA ALA A 163 -92.59 -12.75 -12.28
C ALA A 163 -92.39 -12.33 -10.81
N ASP A 164 -93.44 -12.38 -9.98
CA ASP A 164 -93.36 -12.16 -8.52
C ASP A 164 -92.37 -13.16 -7.88
N SER A 165 -92.58 -14.45 -8.15
CA SER A 165 -91.74 -15.54 -7.62
C SER A 165 -90.27 -15.39 -8.06
N GLN A 166 -90.04 -14.94 -9.29
CA GLN A 166 -88.68 -14.70 -9.80
C GLN A 166 -87.99 -13.54 -9.09
N VAL A 167 -88.70 -12.43 -8.82
CA VAL A 167 -88.15 -11.29 -8.07
C VAL A 167 -87.85 -11.69 -6.64
N ASP A 168 -88.76 -12.39 -5.97
CA ASP A 168 -88.57 -12.84 -4.58
C ASP A 168 -87.33 -13.73 -4.43
N LEU A 169 -87.14 -14.68 -5.36
CA LEU A 169 -85.97 -15.57 -5.36
C LEU A 169 -84.65 -14.79 -5.52
N VAL A 170 -84.61 -13.84 -6.45
CA VAL A 170 -83.39 -13.05 -6.70
C VAL A 170 -83.15 -12.04 -5.57
N ARG A 171 -84.20 -11.48 -4.98
CA ARG A 171 -84.12 -10.60 -3.80
C ARG A 171 -83.55 -11.34 -2.61
N GLN A 172 -84.03 -12.56 -2.33
CA GLN A 172 -83.51 -13.39 -1.26
C GLN A 172 -82.02 -13.69 -1.48
N HIS A 173 -81.64 -14.08 -2.69
CA HIS A 173 -80.24 -14.38 -2.99
C HIS A 173 -79.34 -13.13 -2.88
N PHE A 174 -79.80 -11.97 -3.36
CA PHE A 174 -79.09 -10.70 -3.18
C PHE A 174 -78.87 -10.38 -1.69
N TYR A 175 -79.90 -10.56 -0.86
CA TYR A 175 -79.81 -10.35 0.58
C TYR A 175 -78.78 -11.27 1.24
N GLU A 176 -78.79 -12.57 0.91
CA GLU A 176 -77.80 -13.53 1.41
C GLU A 176 -76.36 -13.13 1.04
N VAL A 177 -76.13 -12.72 -0.22
CA VAL A 177 -74.81 -12.25 -0.68
C VAL A 177 -74.42 -10.92 -0.02
N SER A 178 -75.37 -10.03 0.26
CA SER A 178 -75.12 -8.79 1.01
C SER A 178 -74.63 -9.08 2.43
N LEU A 179 -75.26 -10.04 3.12
CA LEU A 179 -74.83 -10.47 4.45
C LEU A 179 -73.42 -11.08 4.42
N GLU A 180 -73.15 -11.99 3.47
CA GLU A 180 -71.81 -12.57 3.28
C GLU A 180 -70.76 -11.49 3.06
N TYR A 181 -71.08 -10.48 2.25
CA TYR A 181 -70.15 -9.40 1.94
C TYR A 181 -69.87 -8.53 3.17
N VAL A 182 -70.91 -8.08 3.88
CA VAL A 182 -70.74 -7.31 5.13
C VAL A 182 -69.92 -8.09 6.16
N PHE A 183 -70.21 -9.39 6.34
CA PHE A 183 -69.43 -10.25 7.22
C PHE A 183 -67.95 -10.26 6.83
N LYS A 184 -67.64 -10.42 5.54
CA LYS A 184 -66.24 -10.43 5.06
C LYS A 184 -65.53 -9.10 5.26
N VAL A 185 -66.22 -7.98 5.09
CA VAL A 185 -65.65 -6.64 5.34
C VAL A 185 -65.32 -6.48 6.83
N GLN A 186 -66.24 -6.82 7.72
CA GLN A 186 -66.00 -6.79 9.16
C GLN A 186 -64.87 -7.73 9.60
N GLU A 187 -64.85 -8.96 9.07
CA GLU A 187 -63.82 -9.94 9.37
C GLU A 187 -62.41 -9.41 9.07
N VAL A 188 -62.21 -8.71 7.95
CA VAL A 188 -60.92 -8.10 7.63
C VAL A 188 -60.56 -6.99 8.62
N GLN A 189 -61.52 -6.16 9.06
CA GLN A 189 -61.26 -5.08 10.01
C GLN A 189 -60.81 -5.62 11.38
N GLU A 190 -61.44 -6.69 11.86
CA GLU A 190 -61.07 -7.35 13.11
C GLU A 190 -59.73 -8.09 12.98
N ARG A 191 -59.53 -8.88 11.92
CA ARG A 191 -58.27 -9.61 11.69
C ARG A 191 -57.07 -8.69 11.54
N LYS A 192 -57.25 -7.50 10.97
CA LYS A 192 -56.21 -6.46 10.87
C LYS A 192 -55.62 -6.10 12.23
N MET A 193 -56.39 -6.19 13.31
CA MET A 193 -55.91 -5.80 14.64
C MET A 193 -54.84 -6.75 15.19
N PHE A 194 -54.82 -8.01 14.75
CA PHE A 194 -53.86 -9.01 15.23
C PHE A 194 -53.00 -9.60 14.11
N GLU A 195 -53.55 -10.09 13.00
CA GLU A 195 -52.77 -10.73 11.92
C GLU A 195 -51.82 -9.76 11.20
N PHE A 196 -52.11 -8.46 11.23
CA PHE A 196 -51.22 -7.43 10.67
C PHE A 196 -50.24 -6.86 11.70
N VAL A 197 -50.63 -6.80 12.99
CA VAL A 197 -49.81 -6.19 14.05
C VAL A 197 -48.79 -7.18 14.63
N GLU A 198 -49.15 -8.45 14.79
CA GLU A 198 -48.27 -9.50 15.32
C GLU A 198 -46.95 -9.65 14.54
N PRO A 199 -46.94 -9.66 13.19
CA PRO A 199 -45.69 -9.72 12.41
C PRO A 199 -44.73 -8.55 12.70
N LEU A 200 -45.28 -7.35 12.91
CA LEU A 200 -44.49 -6.16 13.23
C LEU A 200 -43.87 -6.26 14.63
N LEU A 201 -44.65 -6.75 15.59
CA LEU A 201 -44.18 -6.99 16.95
C LEU A 201 -43.07 -8.05 16.96
N ALA A 202 -43.27 -9.16 16.26
CA ALA A 202 -42.28 -10.24 16.16
C ALA A 202 -40.96 -9.76 15.55
N PHE A 203 -41.02 -8.94 14.49
CA PHE A 203 -39.82 -8.34 13.91
C PHE A 203 -39.09 -7.40 14.88
N LEU A 204 -39.82 -6.55 15.62
CA LEU A 204 -39.23 -5.69 16.65
C LEU A 204 -38.58 -6.47 17.78
N GLN A 205 -39.19 -7.58 18.22
CA GLN A 205 -38.59 -8.49 19.19
C GLN A 205 -37.27 -9.07 18.67
N GLY A 206 -37.22 -9.50 17.40
CA GLY A 206 -35.98 -9.95 16.77
C GLY A 206 -34.88 -8.87 16.77
N LEU A 207 -35.25 -7.61 16.48
CA LEU A 207 -34.32 -6.48 16.56
C LEU A 207 -33.79 -6.26 17.97
N PHE A 208 -34.64 -6.28 18.99
CA PHE A 208 -34.21 -6.10 20.38
C PHE A 208 -33.33 -7.26 20.86
N THR A 209 -33.63 -8.48 20.47
CA THR A 209 -32.77 -9.64 20.72
C THR A 209 -31.39 -9.44 20.10
N PHE A 210 -31.30 -8.98 18.85
CA PHE A 210 -30.02 -8.66 18.21
C PHE A 210 -29.23 -7.59 19.00
N TYR A 211 -29.89 -6.50 19.41
CA TYR A 211 -29.22 -5.45 20.20
C TYR A 211 -28.74 -5.95 21.56
N HIS A 212 -29.51 -6.83 22.22
CA HIS A 212 -29.11 -7.43 23.47
C HIS A 212 -27.85 -8.29 23.32
N HIS A 213 -27.77 -9.13 22.28
CA HIS A 213 -26.54 -9.88 21.99
C HIS A 213 -25.35 -8.96 21.71
N GLY A 214 -25.56 -7.85 21.00
CA GLY A 214 -24.51 -6.85 20.78
C GLY A 214 -24.01 -6.20 22.07
N TYR A 215 -24.89 -5.98 23.05
CA TYR A 215 -24.53 -5.49 24.37
C TYR A 215 -23.69 -6.51 25.15
N GLU A 216 -24.10 -7.78 25.20
CA GLU A 216 -23.34 -8.83 25.90
C GLU A 216 -21.95 -9.03 25.26
N LEU A 217 -21.84 -9.03 23.92
CA LEU A 217 -20.55 -9.09 23.23
C LEU A 217 -19.63 -7.91 23.60
N ALA A 218 -20.17 -6.70 23.69
CA ALA A 218 -19.39 -5.52 24.06
C ALA A 218 -18.90 -5.57 25.52
N LYS A 219 -19.72 -6.16 26.40
CA LYS A 219 -19.38 -6.40 27.80
C LYS A 219 -18.26 -7.43 27.95
N ASP A 220 -18.37 -8.57 27.27
CA ASP A 220 -17.36 -9.64 27.29
C ASP A 220 -16.01 -9.16 26.73
N PHE A 221 -16.04 -8.26 25.75
CA PHE A 221 -14.85 -7.63 25.19
C PHE A 221 -14.15 -6.63 26.15
N GLY A 222 -14.79 -6.25 27.26
CA GLY A 222 -14.32 -5.20 28.17
C GLY A 222 -12.96 -5.49 28.80
N ASP A 223 -12.69 -6.74 29.19
CA ASP A 223 -11.43 -7.13 29.82
C ASP A 223 -10.27 -7.05 28.84
N PHE A 224 -10.45 -7.58 27.63
CA PHE A 224 -9.45 -7.49 26.57
C PHE A 224 -9.18 -6.03 26.18
N LYS A 225 -10.22 -5.20 26.04
CA LYS A 225 -10.07 -3.77 25.78
C LYS A 225 -9.18 -3.08 26.81
N THR A 226 -9.36 -3.42 28.09
CA THR A 226 -8.58 -2.84 29.20
C THR A 226 -7.12 -3.28 29.10
N GLN A 227 -6.87 -4.59 28.93
CA GLN A 227 -5.54 -5.16 28.74
C GLN A 227 -4.80 -4.54 27.54
N LEU A 228 -5.49 -4.41 26.40
CA LEU A 228 -4.92 -3.82 25.20
C LEU A 228 -4.58 -2.33 25.40
N THR A 229 -5.43 -1.58 26.10
CA THR A 229 -5.17 -0.16 26.40
C THR A 229 -3.91 0.00 27.23
N ILE A 230 -3.72 -0.85 28.25
CA ILE A 230 -2.51 -0.88 29.07
C ILE A 230 -1.29 -1.24 28.21
N SER A 231 -1.38 -2.29 27.38
CA SER A 231 -0.29 -2.76 26.52
C SER A 231 0.18 -1.69 25.52
N ILE A 232 -0.78 -0.96 24.92
CA ILE A 232 -0.50 0.18 24.04
C ILE A 232 0.25 1.28 24.80
N GLN A 233 -0.18 1.61 26.02
CA GLN A 233 0.47 2.65 26.81
C GLN A 233 1.88 2.24 27.27
N ASN A 234 2.07 0.99 27.68
CA ASN A 234 3.37 0.44 28.03
C ASN A 234 4.34 0.51 26.84
N THR A 235 3.87 0.11 25.66
CA THR A 235 4.66 0.15 24.41
C THR A 235 5.04 1.58 24.04
N ARG A 236 4.10 2.54 24.19
CA ARG A 236 4.39 3.97 24.00
C ARG A 236 5.47 4.47 24.95
N ASN A 237 5.36 4.17 26.23
CA ASN A 237 6.33 4.60 27.24
C ASN A 237 7.74 4.01 26.97
N ARG A 238 7.81 2.73 26.57
CA ARG A 238 9.09 2.08 26.18
C ARG A 238 9.71 2.76 24.96
N PHE A 239 8.91 3.08 23.95
CA PHE A 239 9.39 3.80 22.78
C PHE A 239 9.95 5.17 23.15
N GLU A 240 9.25 5.95 23.97
CA GLU A 240 9.71 7.28 24.39
C GLU A 240 11.04 7.22 25.17
N GLY A 241 11.20 6.22 26.06
CA GLY A 241 12.45 6.00 26.79
C GLY A 241 13.62 5.62 25.87
N THR A 242 13.42 4.58 25.05
CA THR A 242 14.46 4.08 24.13
C THR A 242 14.81 5.07 23.03
N ARG A 243 13.85 5.89 22.57
CA ARG A 243 14.09 6.93 21.56
C ARG A 243 15.19 7.90 21.99
N SER A 244 15.17 8.37 23.23
CA SER A 244 16.18 9.29 23.76
C SER A 244 17.57 8.67 23.76
N GLU A 245 17.65 7.39 24.13
CA GLU A 245 18.91 6.63 24.12
C GLU A 245 19.44 6.42 22.71
N VAL A 246 18.58 6.05 21.76
CA VAL A 246 18.93 5.89 20.34
C VAL A 246 19.37 7.21 19.72
N GLU A 247 18.70 8.33 20.04
CA GLU A 247 19.10 9.66 19.58
C GLU A 247 20.47 10.07 20.16
N SER A 248 20.71 9.78 21.45
CA SER A 248 21.99 10.01 22.11
C SER A 248 23.12 9.17 21.50
N LEU A 249 22.87 7.88 21.26
CA LEU A 249 23.81 6.98 20.60
C LEU A 249 24.14 7.46 19.18
N MET A 250 23.12 7.83 18.40
CA MET A 250 23.31 8.41 17.07
C MET A 250 24.19 9.67 17.13
N LYS A 251 23.96 10.55 18.11
CA LYS A 251 24.76 11.78 18.27
C LYS A 251 26.22 11.45 18.60
N LYS A 252 26.47 10.53 19.54
CA LYS A 252 27.83 10.07 19.89
C LYS A 252 28.55 9.46 18.69
N MET A 253 27.87 8.64 17.90
CA MET A 253 28.43 8.04 16.68
C MET A 253 28.79 9.09 15.61
N LYS A 254 28.05 10.21 15.54
CA LYS A 254 28.37 11.33 14.64
C LYS A 254 29.57 12.15 15.11
N GLU A 255 29.72 12.33 16.42
CA GLU A 255 30.79 13.14 17.01
C GLU A 255 32.15 12.45 16.89
N ASN A 256 32.24 11.15 17.22
CA ASN A 256 33.48 10.36 17.13
C ASN A 256 33.26 9.02 16.40
N PRO A 257 33.19 9.00 15.04
CA PRO A 257 32.93 7.78 14.27
C PRO A 257 34.00 6.69 14.43
N LEU A 258 35.25 7.09 14.70
CA LEU A 258 36.39 6.18 14.78
C LEU A 258 36.48 5.45 16.13
N GLU A 259 36.01 6.06 17.23
CA GLU A 259 36.02 5.45 18.57
C GLU A 259 34.95 4.36 18.74
N HIS A 260 33.89 4.43 17.95
CA HIS A 260 32.76 3.49 18.02
C HIS A 260 32.85 2.40 16.95
N LYS A 261 34.01 2.22 16.30
CA LYS A 261 34.26 1.06 15.43
C LYS A 261 34.17 -0.20 16.29
N THR A 262 33.23 -1.08 15.96
CA THR A 262 33.17 -2.43 16.55
C THR A 262 34.52 -3.11 16.36
N ILE A 263 35.02 -3.78 17.41
CA ILE A 263 36.23 -4.60 17.31
C ILE A 263 35.96 -5.67 16.25
N SER A 264 36.53 -5.48 15.07
CA SER A 264 36.36 -6.44 13.99
C SER A 264 37.06 -7.74 14.37
N PRO A 265 36.45 -8.91 14.10
CA PRO A 265 37.18 -10.18 14.19
C PRO A 265 38.27 -10.27 13.09
N TYR A 266 38.22 -9.38 12.10
CA TYR A 266 39.20 -9.29 11.03
C TYR A 266 40.29 -8.26 11.38
N THR A 267 41.51 -8.53 10.91
CA THR A 267 42.62 -7.58 11.03
C THR A 267 42.38 -6.34 10.18
N MET A 268 41.74 -6.49 9.02
CA MET A 268 41.32 -5.40 8.16
C MET A 268 40.06 -5.82 7.40
N GLU A 269 39.12 -4.89 7.25
CA GLU A 269 37.96 -5.07 6.39
C GLU A 269 37.55 -3.76 5.73
N GLY A 270 36.91 -3.86 4.56
CA GLY A 270 36.45 -2.70 3.83
C GLY A 270 36.35 -2.95 2.33
N TYR A 271 35.91 -1.94 1.59
CA TYR A 271 35.73 -2.07 0.16
C TYR A 271 37.03 -1.89 -0.62
N LEU A 272 37.29 -2.80 -1.56
CA LEU A 272 38.36 -2.73 -2.54
C LEU A 272 37.80 -2.93 -3.95
N TYR A 273 38.44 -2.34 -4.95
CA TYR A 273 38.18 -2.69 -6.35
C TYR A 273 39.22 -3.70 -6.82
N VAL A 274 38.75 -4.84 -7.32
CA VAL A 274 39.61 -5.90 -7.86
C VAL A 274 39.63 -5.81 -9.38
N GLN A 275 40.82 -5.86 -9.97
CA GLN A 275 40.98 -5.87 -11.41
C GLN A 275 40.69 -7.26 -11.97
N GLU A 276 39.65 -7.38 -12.78
CA GLU A 276 39.28 -8.60 -13.49
C GLU A 276 39.61 -8.48 -14.98
N LYS A 277 40.14 -9.56 -15.55
CA LYS A 277 40.32 -9.67 -17.00
C LYS A 277 39.01 -10.12 -17.64
N ARG A 278 38.50 -9.34 -18.60
CA ARG A 278 37.36 -9.69 -19.45
C ARG A 278 37.84 -9.90 -20.90
N HIS A 279 36.96 -10.47 -21.72
CA HIS A 279 37.23 -10.76 -23.14
C HIS A 279 37.67 -9.53 -23.96
N PHE A 280 37.27 -8.31 -23.55
CA PHE A 280 37.59 -7.05 -24.22
C PHE A 280 38.23 -6.02 -23.28
N GLY A 281 39.21 -6.45 -22.47
CA GLY A 281 39.99 -5.56 -21.61
C GLY A 281 39.83 -5.86 -20.12
N THR A 282 40.23 -4.92 -19.26
CA THR A 282 40.14 -5.08 -17.81
C THR A 282 38.98 -4.31 -17.24
N SER A 283 38.23 -4.92 -16.32
CA SER A 283 37.19 -4.25 -15.53
C SER A 283 37.60 -4.20 -14.07
N TRP A 284 37.11 -3.19 -13.35
CA TRP A 284 37.27 -3.10 -11.90
C TRP A 284 35.95 -3.44 -11.23
N VAL A 285 35.95 -4.44 -10.36
CA VAL A 285 34.77 -4.91 -9.66
C VAL A 285 34.92 -4.61 -8.18
N LYS A 286 33.92 -3.95 -7.61
CA LYS A 286 33.90 -3.61 -6.19
C LYS A 286 33.62 -4.86 -5.36
N HIS A 287 34.45 -5.12 -4.37
CA HIS A 287 34.32 -6.20 -3.41
C HIS A 287 34.34 -5.63 -2.00
N TYR A 288 33.57 -6.22 -1.09
CA TYR A 288 33.83 -6.09 0.34
C TYR A 288 34.85 -7.16 0.72
N CYS A 289 36.01 -6.72 1.18
CA CYS A 289 37.13 -7.60 1.49
C CYS A 289 37.31 -7.69 3.00
N THR A 290 37.57 -8.89 3.49
CA THR A 290 37.94 -9.15 4.89
C THR A 290 39.26 -9.90 4.92
N TYR A 291 40.18 -9.50 5.79
CA TYR A 291 41.51 -10.09 5.93
C TYR A 291 41.80 -10.46 7.38
N GLN A 292 42.32 -11.68 7.58
CA GLN A 292 42.73 -12.18 8.89
C GLN A 292 44.22 -12.51 8.87
N ARG A 293 45.00 -11.85 9.74
CA ARG A 293 46.46 -11.98 9.80
C ARG A 293 46.93 -13.39 10.18
N ASP A 294 46.25 -14.04 11.13
CA ASP A 294 46.65 -15.36 11.65
C ASP A 294 46.61 -16.45 10.56
N SER A 295 45.57 -16.43 9.72
CA SER A 295 45.39 -17.36 8.60
C SER A 295 45.99 -16.85 7.29
N LYS A 296 46.45 -15.58 7.26
CA LYS A 296 46.84 -14.84 6.05
C LYS A 296 45.80 -14.94 4.93
N GLN A 297 44.52 -15.07 5.27
CA GLN A 297 43.46 -15.28 4.30
C GLN A 297 42.74 -13.97 4.02
N ILE A 298 42.50 -13.67 2.75
CA ILE A 298 41.59 -12.61 2.32
C ILE A 298 40.36 -13.23 1.64
N ILE A 299 39.17 -12.80 2.06
CA ILE A 299 37.88 -13.16 1.47
C ILE A 299 37.34 -11.91 0.76
N MET A 300 36.86 -12.09 -0.47
CA MET A 300 36.35 -11.02 -1.33
C MET A 300 34.92 -11.36 -1.73
N VAL A 301 33.98 -10.52 -1.31
CA VAL A 301 32.56 -10.66 -1.65
C VAL A 301 32.18 -9.58 -2.65
N PRO A 302 31.78 -9.92 -3.89
CA PRO A 302 31.38 -8.92 -4.86
C PRO A 302 30.18 -8.12 -4.35
N PHE A 303 30.25 -6.79 -4.50
CA PHE A 303 29.24 -5.90 -3.95
C PHE A 303 28.79 -4.85 -4.98
N ASP A 304 27.48 -4.78 -5.19
CA ASP A 304 26.83 -3.75 -6.01
C ASP A 304 25.83 -2.95 -5.17
N GLN A 305 26.00 -1.62 -5.18
CA GLN A 305 25.19 -0.69 -4.39
C GLN A 305 23.75 -0.61 -4.87
N LYS A 306 23.50 -0.86 -6.17
CA LYS A 306 22.16 -0.73 -6.76
C LYS A 306 21.26 -1.93 -6.47
N SER A 307 21.84 -3.11 -6.27
CA SER A 307 21.11 -4.37 -6.03
C SER A 307 21.00 -4.76 -4.55
N GLY A 308 21.56 -4.00 -3.62
CA GLY A 308 21.38 -4.23 -2.17
C GLY A 308 22.22 -5.34 -1.54
N GLY A 309 23.08 -6.04 -2.31
CA GLY A 309 24.19 -6.85 -1.79
C GLY A 309 24.00 -8.38 -1.72
N LYS A 310 24.59 -9.07 -2.71
CA LYS A 310 25.44 -10.29 -2.75
C LYS A 310 25.31 -10.84 -4.18
N GLY A 311 26.16 -10.35 -5.08
CA GLY A 311 26.11 -10.72 -6.50
C GLY A 311 27.35 -11.50 -6.90
N GLY A 312 27.39 -12.80 -6.65
CA GLY A 312 28.51 -13.69 -7.05
C GLY A 312 28.94 -14.65 -5.94
N GLU A 313 29.87 -15.55 -6.28
CA GLU A 313 30.51 -16.46 -5.32
C GLU A 313 31.60 -15.72 -4.52
N ASP A 314 31.71 -16.05 -3.24
CA ASP A 314 32.75 -15.50 -2.36
C ASP A 314 34.11 -16.08 -2.77
N GLU A 315 35.07 -15.23 -3.14
CA GLU A 315 36.42 -15.66 -3.52
C GLU A 315 37.36 -15.56 -2.30
N SER A 316 38.12 -16.62 -2.01
CA SER A 316 39.05 -16.67 -0.89
C SER A 316 40.46 -17.05 -1.37
N VAL A 317 41.47 -16.28 -0.95
CA VAL A 317 42.88 -16.55 -1.29
C VAL A 317 43.78 -16.42 -0.06
N THR A 318 44.83 -17.23 0.00
CA THR A 318 45.87 -17.15 1.02
C THR A 318 47.00 -16.24 0.52
N LEU A 319 47.25 -15.16 1.25
CA LEU A 319 48.26 -14.15 0.96
C LEU A 319 49.68 -14.74 1.10
N LYS A 320 50.43 -14.67 0.01
CA LYS A 320 51.88 -14.94 -0.04
C LYS A 320 52.68 -13.66 0.16
N SER A 321 52.35 -12.61 -0.60
CA SER A 321 53.02 -11.31 -0.52
C SER A 321 52.07 -10.18 -0.92
N CYS A 322 52.28 -8.99 -0.37
CA CYS A 322 51.54 -7.77 -0.75
C CYS A 322 52.57 -6.70 -1.17
N THR A 323 52.41 -6.10 -2.34
CA THR A 323 53.36 -5.09 -2.85
C THR A 323 52.61 -3.90 -3.41
N ARG A 324 53.03 -2.68 -3.05
CA ARG A 324 52.45 -1.47 -3.65
C ARG A 324 52.81 -1.41 -5.13
N ARG A 325 51.83 -1.14 -5.98
CA ARG A 325 52.05 -0.99 -7.41
C ARG A 325 52.64 0.39 -7.71
N LYS A 326 53.61 0.47 -8.65
CA LYS A 326 54.23 1.75 -9.03
C LYS A 326 53.25 2.62 -9.82
N THR A 327 53.27 3.93 -9.61
CA THR A 327 52.29 4.88 -10.17
C THR A 327 52.34 4.96 -11.69
N ASP A 328 53.50 4.72 -12.28
CA ASP A 328 53.77 4.66 -13.72
C ASP A 328 53.31 3.34 -14.37
N SER A 329 53.10 2.27 -13.59
CA SER A 329 52.68 0.96 -14.10
C SER A 329 51.16 0.78 -14.27
N ILE A 330 50.34 1.70 -13.74
CA ILE A 330 48.88 1.63 -13.86
C ILE A 330 48.23 3.01 -13.76
N GLU A 331 47.29 3.31 -14.65
CA GLU A 331 46.53 4.58 -14.67
C GLU A 331 45.42 4.66 -13.59
N LYS A 332 45.64 4.05 -12.43
CA LYS A 332 44.71 4.03 -11.29
C LYS A 332 45.47 4.38 -10.00
N ARG A 333 44.84 5.20 -9.17
CA ARG A 333 45.40 5.59 -7.86
C ARG A 333 45.15 4.51 -6.82
N PHE A 334 46.03 4.44 -5.84
CA PHE A 334 45.90 3.60 -4.64
C PHE A 334 45.95 2.09 -4.88
N CYS A 335 46.69 1.67 -5.92
CA CYS A 335 46.77 0.26 -6.31
C CYS A 335 47.89 -0.50 -5.59
N PHE A 336 47.62 -1.77 -5.30
CA PHE A 336 48.57 -2.73 -4.77
C PHE A 336 48.26 -4.13 -5.31
N ASP A 337 49.27 -4.99 -5.26
CA ASP A 337 49.22 -6.35 -5.76
C ASP A 337 49.28 -7.33 -4.60
N VAL A 338 48.31 -8.23 -4.56
CA VAL A 338 48.21 -9.34 -3.62
C VAL A 338 48.63 -10.60 -4.36
N GLU A 339 49.79 -11.15 -4.01
CA GLU A 339 50.22 -12.44 -4.50
C GLU A 339 49.59 -13.54 -3.63
N ALA A 340 48.87 -14.47 -4.25
CA ALA A 340 48.30 -15.63 -3.60
C ALA A 340 49.30 -16.80 -3.61
N VAL A 341 49.24 -17.65 -2.58
CA VAL A 341 49.95 -18.95 -2.61
C VAL A 341 49.29 -19.82 -3.67
N ASP A 342 50.03 -20.20 -4.71
CA ASP A 342 49.56 -21.20 -5.67
C ASP A 342 49.27 -22.49 -4.90
N ARG A 343 48.00 -22.94 -4.89
CA ARG A 343 47.69 -24.31 -4.52
C ARG A 343 48.27 -25.22 -5.59
N VAL A 344 49.52 -25.65 -5.40
CA VAL A 344 50.06 -26.80 -6.11
C VAL A 344 49.10 -27.95 -5.82
N GLN A 345 48.42 -28.45 -6.86
CA GLN A 345 47.66 -29.69 -6.82
C GLN A 345 48.65 -30.84 -6.53
N ASN A 346 48.98 -31.06 -5.26
CA ASN A 346 49.62 -32.29 -4.83
C ASN A 346 48.51 -33.34 -4.68
N GLN A 347 48.48 -34.20 -5.70
CA GLN A 347 48.32 -35.65 -5.66
C GLN A 347 47.43 -36.24 -4.55
N ALA A 348 46.48 -37.05 -5.01
CA ALA A 348 45.68 -37.99 -4.23
C ALA A 348 46.49 -38.61 -3.08
N ALA A 349 46.11 -38.27 -1.85
CA ALA A 349 46.34 -39.11 -0.70
C ALA A 349 45.02 -39.83 -0.39
N GLU A 350 45.08 -41.15 -0.30
CA GLU A 350 43.99 -42.06 0.03
C GLU A 350 43.21 -41.60 1.27
N PRO A 351 41.89 -41.87 1.35
CA PRO A 351 41.13 -41.59 2.56
C PRO A 351 41.56 -42.54 3.69
N PRO A 352 41.85 -42.05 4.91
CA PRO A 352 42.04 -42.92 6.05
C PRO A 352 40.71 -43.54 6.49
N LEU A 353 40.81 -44.79 6.94
CA LEU A 353 39.75 -45.65 7.45
C LEU A 353 38.78 -44.91 8.39
N LYS A 354 37.47 -45.07 8.11
CA LYS A 354 36.40 -44.74 9.04
C LYS A 354 36.50 -45.68 10.25
N GLN A 355 36.68 -45.10 11.43
CA GLN A 355 36.46 -45.76 12.70
C GLN A 355 34.99 -45.57 13.08
N GLU A 356 34.29 -46.68 13.29
CA GLU A 356 32.92 -46.75 13.78
C GLU A 356 32.80 -46.27 15.24
N ALA A 357 31.69 -45.58 15.56
CA ALA A 357 30.81 -45.80 16.72
C ALA A 357 29.69 -44.70 16.75
N PRO A 358 28.61 -44.82 17.54
CA PRO A 358 27.39 -45.51 17.12
C PRO A 358 26.12 -44.61 17.15
N TYR A 359 25.13 -45.09 16.40
CA TYR A 359 23.67 -45.01 16.64
C TYR A 359 23.13 -44.07 17.75
N SER A 360 22.25 -43.15 17.34
CA SER A 360 20.95 -42.96 17.99
C SER A 360 19.87 -42.65 16.96
N LYS A 361 18.74 -43.34 17.10
CA LYS A 361 17.54 -43.33 16.24
C LYS A 361 16.61 -42.20 16.68
N GLU A 362 15.84 -41.64 15.73
CA GLU A 362 14.36 -41.70 15.67
C GLU A 362 13.86 -40.80 14.50
N THR A 363 13.31 -41.38 13.41
CA THR A 363 11.87 -41.52 13.05
C THR A 363 11.23 -40.16 12.66
N ILE A 364 10.50 -39.91 11.57
CA ILE A 364 9.41 -40.61 10.86
C ILE A 364 9.32 -40.09 9.40
N ALA A 365 8.87 -40.97 8.51
CA ALA A 365 8.65 -40.80 7.08
C ALA A 365 7.49 -39.86 6.69
N THR A 366 7.52 -39.36 5.46
CA THR A 366 6.37 -39.39 4.53
C THR A 366 6.84 -39.07 3.10
N ASP A 367 6.62 -40.03 2.20
CA ASP A 367 6.52 -39.91 0.73
C ASP A 367 5.01 -39.80 0.41
N PRO A 368 4.53 -39.28 -0.75
CA PRO A 368 4.82 -39.88 -2.06
C PRO A 368 5.01 -38.90 -3.24
N ALA A 369 6.00 -39.24 -4.07
CA ALA A 369 5.90 -39.52 -5.51
C ALA A 369 5.28 -38.52 -6.52
N VAL A 370 6.16 -38.09 -7.44
CA VAL A 370 6.15 -38.27 -8.92
C VAL A 370 4.97 -37.73 -9.76
N PHE A 371 5.27 -36.68 -10.53
CA PHE A 371 5.04 -36.49 -11.99
C PHE A 371 5.98 -35.33 -12.40
N GLY A 372 6.72 -35.27 -13.49
CA GLY A 372 6.85 -36.06 -14.71
C GLY A 372 7.57 -35.13 -15.70
N HIS A 373 8.74 -35.57 -16.18
CA HIS A 373 9.49 -35.13 -17.37
C HIS A 373 9.17 -33.76 -18.02
N SER A 374 10.21 -32.91 -18.10
CA SER A 374 10.66 -32.40 -19.40
C SER A 374 12.10 -31.90 -19.31
N ILE A 375 12.97 -32.74 -19.88
CA ILE A 375 14.37 -32.47 -20.19
C ILE A 375 14.40 -31.47 -21.34
N LEU A 376 14.96 -30.28 -21.11
CA LEU A 376 15.64 -29.53 -22.16
C LEU A 376 17.06 -29.26 -21.68
N SER A 377 17.94 -30.16 -22.12
CA SER A 377 19.37 -29.97 -22.18
C SER A 377 19.68 -28.72 -22.99
N SER A 378 20.08 -27.64 -22.32
CA SER A 378 21.05 -26.73 -22.91
C SER A 378 22.38 -27.03 -22.25
N THR A 379 23.23 -27.71 -23.02
CA THR A 379 24.65 -27.91 -22.76
C THR A 379 25.34 -26.55 -22.77
N CYS A 380 25.24 -25.82 -21.66
CA CYS A 380 26.21 -24.76 -21.38
C CYS A 380 27.44 -25.45 -20.82
N CYS A 381 28.48 -25.58 -21.66
CA CYS A 381 29.80 -26.01 -21.23
C CYS A 381 30.17 -25.30 -19.91
N PRO A 382 30.72 -25.99 -18.89
CA PRO A 382 31.43 -25.29 -17.85
C PRO A 382 32.66 -24.68 -18.53
N GLN A 383 32.58 -23.40 -18.90
CA GLN A 383 33.76 -22.63 -19.23
C GLN A 383 34.66 -22.68 -18.00
N LYS A 384 35.70 -23.51 -18.08
CA LYS A 384 36.90 -23.41 -17.25
C LYS A 384 37.33 -21.95 -17.27
N ARG A 385 36.95 -21.19 -16.23
CA ARG A 385 37.55 -19.89 -15.98
C ARG A 385 39.00 -20.17 -15.68
N GLY A 386 39.88 -19.67 -16.55
CA GLY A 386 41.32 -19.86 -16.44
C GLY A 386 41.79 -19.52 -15.03
N SER A 387 42.71 -20.34 -14.53
CA SER A 387 43.62 -20.02 -13.44
C SER A 387 44.00 -18.55 -13.55
N ARG A 388 43.53 -17.74 -12.58
CA ARG A 388 43.97 -16.37 -12.45
C ARG A 388 45.47 -16.43 -12.13
N PRO A 389 46.30 -15.56 -12.72
CA PRO A 389 47.70 -15.47 -12.33
C PRO A 389 47.76 -15.25 -10.82
N GLY A 390 48.76 -15.82 -10.14
CA GLY A 390 48.93 -15.76 -8.68
C GLY A 390 49.05 -14.34 -8.11
N VAL A 391 48.82 -13.27 -8.89
CA VAL A 391 48.80 -11.88 -8.48
C VAL A 391 47.45 -11.25 -8.80
N ILE A 392 46.78 -10.73 -7.77
CA ILE A 392 45.52 -10.01 -7.83
C ILE A 392 45.80 -8.53 -7.62
N THR A 393 45.45 -7.71 -8.61
CA THR A 393 45.58 -6.25 -8.49
C THR A 393 44.33 -5.66 -7.85
N MET A 394 44.54 -4.93 -6.76
CA MET A 394 43.50 -4.29 -5.98
C MET A 394 43.69 -2.77 -5.95
N GLN A 395 42.59 -2.03 -5.82
CA GLN A 395 42.56 -0.58 -5.65
C GLN A 395 41.78 -0.24 -4.39
N ALA A 396 42.43 0.49 -3.48
CA ALA A 396 41.79 1.05 -2.29
C ALA A 396 41.01 2.33 -2.61
N LEU A 397 40.11 2.74 -1.71
CA LEU A 397 39.28 3.94 -1.88
C LEU A 397 40.07 5.24 -1.64
N SER A 398 41.09 5.19 -0.79
CA SER A 398 41.96 6.32 -0.47
C SER A 398 43.41 5.87 -0.26
N GLU A 399 44.34 6.82 -0.20
CA GLU A 399 45.75 6.53 0.13
C GLU A 399 45.91 6.02 1.57
N GLU A 400 45.08 6.51 2.49
CA GLU A 400 45.06 6.04 3.87
C GLU A 400 44.59 4.59 3.94
N ASP A 401 43.49 4.26 3.26
CA ASP A 401 43.01 2.87 3.18
C ASP A 401 44.08 1.96 2.57
N ARG A 402 44.72 2.39 1.47
CA ARG A 402 45.82 1.61 0.86
C ARG A 402 46.93 1.35 1.88
N ARG A 403 47.33 2.36 2.64
CA ARG A 403 48.37 2.23 3.67
C ARG A 403 47.96 1.22 4.74
N LEU A 404 46.72 1.31 5.24
CA LEU A 404 46.18 0.38 6.24
C LEU A 404 46.11 -1.06 5.71
N TRP A 405 45.65 -1.25 4.47
CA TRP A 405 45.63 -2.56 3.82
C TRP A 405 47.04 -3.13 3.63
N MET A 406 48.00 -2.32 3.20
CA MET A 406 49.40 -2.71 3.07
C MET A 406 50.01 -3.08 4.44
N GLU A 407 49.76 -2.28 5.48
CA GLU A 407 50.24 -2.55 6.84
C GLU A 407 49.63 -3.82 7.43
N ALA A 408 48.34 -4.06 7.23
CA ALA A 408 47.68 -5.28 7.67
C ALA A 408 48.28 -6.54 7.02
N MET A 409 48.67 -6.44 5.75
CA MET A 409 49.18 -7.52 4.90
C MET A 409 50.72 -7.61 4.86
N ASP A 410 51.45 -6.94 5.75
CA ASP A 410 52.92 -6.87 5.77
C ASP A 410 53.53 -6.47 4.40
N GLY A 411 52.86 -5.55 3.72
CA GLY A 411 53.13 -5.18 2.35
C GLY A 411 54.42 -4.37 2.18
N ARG A 412 55.08 -4.57 1.03
CA ARG A 412 56.36 -3.92 0.71
C ARG A 412 56.18 -2.76 -0.26
N GLU A 413 56.98 -1.71 -0.10
CA GLU A 413 57.12 -0.66 -1.12
C GLU A 413 57.89 -1.22 -2.33
N PRO A 414 57.54 -0.81 -3.56
CA PRO A 414 58.23 -1.27 -4.75
C PRO A 414 59.67 -0.78 -4.74
N VAL A 415 60.62 -1.66 -5.09
CA VAL A 415 62.02 -1.29 -5.25
C VAL A 415 62.15 -0.34 -6.45
N TYR A 416 62.50 0.91 -6.18
CA TYR A 416 62.92 1.86 -7.21
C TYR A 416 64.38 1.56 -7.56
N ASN A 417 64.62 0.92 -8.70
CA ASN A 417 65.92 1.04 -9.34
C ASN A 417 66.00 2.47 -9.88
N SER A 418 66.55 3.38 -9.07
CA SER A 418 66.90 4.72 -9.52
C SER A 418 67.99 4.60 -10.57
N ASN A 419 67.60 4.50 -11.84
CA ASN A 419 68.51 4.86 -12.92
C ASN A 419 68.81 6.34 -12.75
N LYS A 420 70.04 6.65 -12.34
CA LYS A 420 70.64 7.97 -12.48
C LYS A 420 70.59 8.31 -13.96
N ASP A 421 69.64 9.15 -14.36
CA ASP A 421 69.83 10.24 -15.32
C ASP A 421 68.53 11.06 -15.42
N ASN A 422 68.69 12.39 -15.36
CA ASN A 422 67.69 13.46 -15.44
C ASN A 422 66.85 13.79 -14.20
N GLN A 423 67.44 14.58 -13.29
CA GLN A 423 66.70 15.62 -12.58
C GLN A 423 66.39 16.76 -13.57
N ASN A 424 65.14 16.84 -14.06
CA ASN A 424 64.41 18.10 -14.33
C ASN A 424 63.09 17.83 -15.08
N GLU A 425 62.05 17.50 -14.33
CA GLU A 425 60.66 17.85 -14.62
C GLU A 425 60.14 18.41 -13.29
N GLY A 426 59.73 19.66 -13.11
CA GLY A 426 59.24 20.69 -14.01
C GLY A 426 58.20 21.50 -13.23
N THR A 427 58.57 22.05 -12.07
CA THR A 427 57.74 23.03 -11.36
C THR A 427 57.76 24.33 -12.15
N ALA A 428 56.76 24.55 -13.00
CA ALA A 428 56.60 25.83 -13.70
C ALA A 428 56.25 26.92 -12.67
N GLN A 429 57.26 27.63 -12.17
CA GLN A 429 57.08 28.83 -11.35
C GLN A 429 57.13 30.07 -12.25
N LEU A 430 56.18 31.00 -12.04
CA LEU A 430 56.17 32.29 -12.71
C LEU A 430 57.43 33.08 -12.32
N ASP A 431 58.20 33.51 -13.32
CA ASP A 431 59.33 34.41 -13.10
C ASP A 431 58.85 35.85 -12.82
N SER A 432 59.78 36.73 -12.44
CA SER A 432 59.48 38.13 -12.11
C SER A 432 58.81 38.90 -13.26
N ILE A 433 59.08 38.50 -14.50
CA ILE A 433 58.46 39.04 -15.72
C ILE A 433 57.01 38.56 -15.83
N GLY A 434 56.76 37.26 -15.60
CA GLY A 434 55.42 36.68 -15.54
C GLY A 434 54.53 37.34 -14.49
N PHE A 435 55.06 37.59 -13.29
CA PHE A 435 54.34 38.33 -12.24
C PHE A 435 54.01 39.78 -12.64
N SER A 436 54.90 40.45 -13.39
CA SER A 436 54.66 41.82 -13.87
C SER A 436 53.54 41.87 -14.90
N ILE A 437 53.50 40.89 -15.82
CA ILE A 437 52.45 40.78 -16.83
C ILE A 437 51.10 40.50 -16.19
N ILE A 438 51.02 39.54 -15.25
CA ILE A 438 49.77 39.21 -14.56
C ILE A 438 49.24 40.43 -13.77
N ARG A 439 50.11 41.17 -13.07
CA ARG A 439 49.70 42.41 -12.37
C ARG A 439 49.15 43.47 -13.32
N LYS A 440 49.76 43.67 -14.49
CA LYS A 440 49.28 44.63 -15.48
C LYS A 440 47.92 44.21 -16.07
N CYS A 441 47.70 42.91 -16.26
CA CYS A 441 46.42 42.38 -16.72
C CYS A 441 45.31 42.59 -15.68
N ILE A 442 45.56 42.27 -14.41
CA ILE A 442 44.60 42.48 -13.31
C ILE A 442 44.26 43.97 -13.19
N HIS A 443 45.28 44.83 -13.18
CA HIS A 443 45.07 46.28 -13.08
C HIS A 443 44.21 46.81 -14.23
N ALA A 444 44.44 46.35 -15.47
CA ALA A 444 43.66 46.77 -16.65
C ALA A 444 42.20 46.29 -16.62
N VAL A 445 41.94 45.13 -16.01
CA VAL A 445 40.58 44.60 -15.79
C VAL A 445 39.85 45.44 -14.73
N GLU A 446 40.52 45.74 -13.62
CA GLU A 446 39.97 46.51 -12.52
C GLU A 446 39.67 47.97 -12.89
N THR A 447 40.55 48.63 -13.66
CA THR A 447 40.31 50.04 -14.08
C THR A 447 39.19 50.19 -15.10
N ARG A 448 38.91 49.16 -15.91
CA ARG A 448 37.90 49.25 -16.99
C ARG A 448 36.51 48.80 -16.58
N GLY A 449 36.38 48.04 -15.49
CA GLY A 449 35.09 47.52 -15.01
C GLY A 449 34.38 46.68 -16.07
N ILE A 450 34.64 45.37 -16.11
CA ILE A 450 34.00 44.48 -17.10
C ILE A 450 32.52 44.30 -16.75
N ASN A 451 31.64 45.03 -17.44
CA ASN A 451 30.17 44.93 -17.30
C ASN A 451 29.51 44.00 -18.34
N GLU A 452 30.29 43.21 -19.10
CA GLU A 452 29.73 42.27 -20.08
C GLU A 452 29.24 40.97 -19.42
N GLN A 453 27.91 40.76 -19.41
CA GLN A 453 27.32 39.50 -18.99
C GLN A 453 27.60 38.37 -20.01
N GLY A 454 28.05 37.20 -19.52
CA GLY A 454 28.18 35.98 -20.33
C GLY A 454 29.57 35.38 -20.48
N LEU A 455 30.62 35.89 -19.81
CA LEU A 455 31.94 35.23 -19.81
C LEU A 455 32.02 33.97 -18.91
N TYR A 456 31.17 33.88 -17.87
CA TYR A 456 31.37 32.92 -16.75
C TYR A 456 30.14 32.06 -16.41
N ARG A 457 29.04 32.11 -17.16
CA ARG A 457 27.80 31.38 -16.80
C ARG A 457 27.18 30.52 -17.90
N ILE A 458 27.57 30.70 -19.14
CA ILE A 458 27.26 29.81 -20.27
C ILE A 458 28.60 29.59 -20.97
N VAL A 459 28.93 28.33 -21.31
CA VAL A 459 30.22 27.89 -21.89
C VAL A 459 30.77 28.98 -22.81
N GLY A 460 31.85 29.64 -22.37
CA GLY A 460 32.29 30.92 -22.92
C GLY A 460 32.44 30.86 -24.43
N VAL A 461 31.68 31.70 -25.15
CA VAL A 461 31.79 31.78 -26.61
C VAL A 461 33.22 32.22 -26.93
N ASN A 462 34.01 31.32 -27.51
CA ASN A 462 35.45 31.50 -27.72
C ASN A 462 35.78 32.83 -28.43
N SER A 463 34.89 33.30 -29.31
CA SER A 463 35.01 34.60 -29.98
C SER A 463 35.02 35.80 -29.03
N ARG A 464 34.30 35.76 -27.90
CA ARG A 464 34.27 36.84 -26.89
C ARG A 464 35.53 36.84 -26.04
N VAL A 465 36.05 35.66 -25.70
CA VAL A 465 37.33 35.50 -24.99
C VAL A 465 38.49 35.99 -25.86
N GLN A 466 38.50 35.63 -27.15
CA GLN A 466 39.50 36.11 -28.12
C GLN A 466 39.43 37.63 -28.34
N LYS A 467 38.22 38.22 -28.36
CA LYS A 467 38.04 39.67 -28.45
C LYS A 467 38.59 40.40 -27.20
N LEU A 468 38.39 39.84 -26.01
CA LEU A 468 38.94 40.40 -24.78
C LEU A 468 40.47 40.30 -24.74
N LEU A 469 41.02 39.15 -25.13
CA LEU A 469 42.47 38.92 -25.22
C LEU A 469 43.13 39.86 -26.24
N SER A 470 42.51 40.10 -27.39
CA SER A 470 43.04 41.05 -28.38
C SER A 470 42.99 42.51 -27.91
N VAL A 471 41.97 42.92 -27.15
CA VAL A 471 41.90 44.25 -26.53
C VAL A 471 42.94 44.43 -25.41
N LEU A 472 43.23 43.37 -24.65
CA LEU A 472 44.25 43.37 -23.60
C LEU A 472 45.67 43.37 -24.19
N MET A 473 45.92 42.52 -25.20
CA MET A 473 47.23 42.38 -25.87
C MET A 473 47.54 43.57 -26.80
N GLY A 474 46.52 44.21 -27.38
CA GLY A 474 46.69 45.36 -28.28
C GLY A 474 47.34 46.58 -27.64
N LYS A 475 47.19 46.77 -26.32
CA LYS A 475 47.92 47.83 -25.56
C LYS A 475 49.25 47.38 -24.96
N ILE A 476 49.51 46.07 -24.87
CA ILE A 476 50.79 45.54 -24.39
C ILE A 476 51.87 45.63 -25.48
N LEU A 477 51.46 45.64 -26.75
CA LEU A 477 52.36 45.70 -27.92
C LEU A 477 52.73 47.12 -28.41
N SER A 478 52.18 48.18 -27.81
CA SER A 478 52.51 49.57 -28.21
C SER A 478 53.72 50.16 -27.45
N GLY A 479 54.49 49.34 -26.73
CA GLY A 479 55.76 49.70 -26.09
C GLY A 479 56.92 48.92 -26.70
N THR A 480 57.92 49.63 -27.19
CA THR A 480 59.08 49.22 -28.00
C THR A 480 59.97 48.09 -27.43
N HIS A 481 60.07 46.93 -28.12
CA HIS A 481 61.29 46.17 -28.54
C HIS A 481 60.94 44.72 -29.00
N PRO A 482 61.77 44.07 -29.86
CA PRO A 482 61.29 43.04 -30.80
C PRO A 482 61.12 41.63 -30.22
N VAL A 483 60.19 40.90 -30.85
CA VAL A 483 59.72 39.54 -30.53
C VAL A 483 60.80 38.46 -30.69
N PRO A 484 61.00 37.55 -29.71
CA PRO A 484 61.59 36.24 -29.93
C PRO A 484 60.53 35.22 -30.38
N LYS A 485 60.88 34.44 -31.40
CA LYS A 485 60.00 33.48 -32.10
C LYS A 485 59.65 32.25 -31.24
N ALA A 486 58.41 31.80 -31.43
CA ALA A 486 57.90 30.44 -31.26
C ALA A 486 58.17 29.75 -29.91
N GLY A 487 57.23 29.90 -28.97
CA GLY A 487 57.20 29.10 -27.73
C GLY A 487 56.17 29.47 -26.66
N HIS A 488 55.28 30.45 -26.89
CA HIS A 488 54.42 31.00 -25.81
C HIS A 488 52.91 30.89 -26.08
N HIS A 489 52.47 30.09 -27.05
CA HIS A 489 51.03 29.81 -27.23
C HIS A 489 50.44 28.97 -26.09
N SER A 490 51.24 28.13 -25.43
CA SER A 490 50.82 27.31 -24.27
C SER A 490 50.79 28.09 -22.94
N PHE A 491 51.55 29.18 -22.83
CA PHE A 491 51.66 29.98 -21.60
C PHE A 491 50.47 30.93 -21.42
N LEU A 492 50.03 31.58 -22.51
CA LEU A 492 48.86 32.48 -22.49
C LEU A 492 47.54 31.74 -22.21
N GLN A 493 47.46 30.46 -22.60
CA GLN A 493 46.29 29.61 -22.38
C GLN A 493 46.13 29.24 -20.89
N ARG A 494 47.23 28.89 -20.22
CA ARG A 494 47.27 28.61 -18.77
C ARG A 494 46.96 29.82 -17.89
N THR A 495 47.50 31.00 -18.23
CA THR A 495 47.19 32.22 -17.47
C THR A 495 45.72 32.65 -17.57
N SER A 496 44.97 32.16 -18.56
CA SER A 496 43.53 32.43 -18.67
C SER A 496 42.69 31.55 -17.72
N GLU A 497 43.10 30.31 -17.48
CA GLU A 497 42.43 29.38 -16.57
C GLU A 497 42.67 29.75 -15.09
N ASP A 498 43.88 30.23 -14.76
CA ASP A 498 44.22 30.64 -13.38
C ASP A 498 43.52 31.95 -12.95
N MET A 499 43.30 32.89 -13.89
CA MET A 499 42.52 34.11 -13.61
C MET A 499 41.03 33.82 -13.40
N LEU A 500 40.51 32.77 -14.05
CA LEU A 500 39.14 32.25 -13.92
C LEU A 500 38.88 31.64 -12.53
N LEU A 501 39.89 31.01 -11.92
CA LEU A 501 39.83 30.42 -10.58
C LEU A 501 39.81 31.48 -9.46
N LEU A 502 40.61 32.54 -9.57
CA LEU A 502 40.67 33.62 -8.57
C LEU A 502 39.36 34.42 -8.47
N LEU A 503 38.66 34.66 -9.59
CA LEU A 503 37.36 35.32 -9.60
C LEU A 503 36.24 34.46 -8.99
N ASN A 504 36.39 33.13 -8.98
CA ASN A 504 35.41 32.19 -8.42
C ASN A 504 35.44 32.15 -6.88
N MET A 505 36.57 32.48 -6.25
CA MET A 505 36.73 32.42 -4.79
C MET A 505 36.06 33.59 -4.04
N SER A 506 35.78 34.72 -4.70
CA SER A 506 35.15 35.89 -4.06
C SER A 506 33.62 35.75 -3.85
N ARG A 507 32.97 34.76 -4.48
CA ARG A 507 31.50 34.60 -4.50
C ARG A 507 30.90 33.69 -3.41
N ASN A 508 31.72 33.10 -2.54
CA ASN A 508 31.27 32.29 -1.39
C ASN A 508 31.14 33.10 -0.08
N SER A 509 30.87 34.40 -0.18
CA SER A 509 30.56 35.26 0.98
C SER A 509 29.07 35.13 1.39
N PRO A 510 28.72 35.17 2.70
CA PRO A 510 27.40 34.81 3.24
C PRO A 510 26.21 35.67 2.82
N ILE A 511 26.42 36.73 2.04
CA ILE A 511 25.37 37.68 1.63
C ILE A 511 24.54 37.14 0.45
N GLY A 512 25.02 36.11 -0.27
CA GLY A 512 24.37 35.57 -1.47
C GLY A 512 23.27 34.54 -1.25
N GLN A 513 23.06 34.03 -0.02
CA GLN A 513 22.11 32.93 0.25
C GLN A 513 20.79 33.35 0.91
N MET A 514 20.57 34.63 1.21
CA MET A 514 19.33 35.09 1.89
C MET A 514 18.11 35.34 1.00
N HIS A 515 18.16 35.09 -0.32
CA HIS A 515 17.08 35.50 -1.24
C HIS A 515 16.22 34.37 -1.83
N ALA A 516 16.35 33.12 -1.35
CA ALA A 516 15.67 31.96 -1.95
C ALA A 516 14.88 31.08 -0.96
N ALA A 517 14.53 31.59 0.22
CA ALA A 517 13.93 30.82 1.30
C ALA A 517 12.49 31.21 1.68
N LEU A 518 11.71 31.83 0.78
CA LEU A 518 10.30 32.14 1.01
C LEU A 518 9.49 31.97 -0.28
N GLY A 519 8.91 30.79 -0.52
CA GLY A 519 8.21 30.55 -1.80
C GLY A 519 7.09 29.50 -1.85
N PRO A 520 7.03 28.49 -0.97
CA PRO A 520 5.76 27.75 -0.83
C PRO A 520 5.55 27.14 0.57
N LEU A 521 5.02 27.92 1.50
CA LEU A 521 4.42 27.47 2.77
C LEU A 521 3.00 28.05 2.91
N PHE A 522 2.23 27.96 1.83
CA PHE A 522 0.82 28.33 1.82
C PHE A 522 0.06 27.25 1.06
N TYR A 523 -1.05 26.80 1.64
CA TYR A 523 -1.98 25.75 1.21
C TYR A 523 -1.59 24.32 1.60
N PHE A 524 -1.91 23.93 2.85
CA PHE A 524 -2.62 22.68 3.19
C PHE A 524 -2.78 22.54 4.72
N TRP A 525 -3.67 23.33 5.35
CA TRP A 525 -4.29 22.99 6.64
C TRP A 525 -5.55 23.84 6.90
N ILE A 526 -6.63 23.49 6.20
CA ILE A 526 -8.01 23.72 6.62
C ILE A 526 -8.68 22.35 6.56
N SER A 527 -9.38 21.98 7.63
CA SER A 527 -10.15 20.73 7.87
C SER A 527 -9.43 19.57 8.57
N ALA A 528 -9.29 19.69 9.89
CA ALA A 528 -9.73 18.70 10.89
C ALA A 528 -9.91 19.40 12.24
#